data_AF-A0A970C0X4-F1
#
_entry.id   AF-A0A970C0X4-F1
#
_cell.length_a   1.000
_cell.length_b   1.000
_cell.length_c   1.000
_cell.angle_alpha   90.00
_cell.angle_beta   90.00
_cell.angle_gamma   90.00
#
_symmetry.space_group_name_H-M   'P 1'
#
loop_
_entity.id
_entity.type
_entity.pdbx_description
1 polymer ?
#
loop_
_entity_poly.entity_id
_entity_poly.type
_entity_poly.pdbx_seq_one_letter_code
_entity_poly.pdbx_strand_id
1 'polypeptide(L)'
;MLTTIGLALLVAAMPAPAQPVDVDAAFAFAATQLAATHAAVPSGRYPQHTESGGAWYVPSSRAWTCGFFPMSLWAMYERTGDSAWRTMAEARTSPIAPDRYKTDTHDLGFMLHTSFGYGYTLTGNPNYRSVDLQAAASLATRYNAKVGAIKSWDFQEPFPVIIDNMMNLELLFWSAENGGPSSHYDIARQHAITTAREHVRDDGSSYHVVDFNPTTGLPAARPGEPDPYRTHQGLGDETTWARGQAWGIYGFTMTYRFTDEQPFLDTAQLMADWYIDRLPADSIPYWDFDAPASPSTPRDSSAAAVAASALLELAGYVDGDDRIRYINAAEAALASLAGSGYLAAGTSSDAILLHGTYNYNSNTGVDAGLIWGDAYFLEALLRYEDLMASLADGDADRDRDVDLDDFVILKRNFGSDGWWTEGDFDGNGAVDLDDFSALKRNFGTTSVPEPASLTLLALGALTLRRRR
;
A
#
# COMPACT_ATOMS: atom_id res chain seq x y z
N MET A 1 -1.28 62.80 12.88
CA MET A 1 -1.36 61.40 13.34
C MET A 1 -1.63 60.54 12.12
N LEU A 2 -0.59 59.91 11.55
CA LEU A 2 -0.73 58.86 10.55
C LEU A 2 -0.52 57.53 11.28
N THR A 3 -1.49 56.65 11.22
CA THR A 3 -1.43 55.27 11.73
C THR A 3 -1.08 54.35 10.55
N THR A 4 0.13 53.81 10.56
CA THR A 4 0.56 52.71 9.68
C THR A 4 0.00 51.39 10.22
N ILE A 5 -0.83 50.72 9.43
CA ILE A 5 -1.27 49.33 9.65
C ILE A 5 -0.18 48.43 9.05
N GLY A 6 0.54 47.72 9.91
CA GLY A 6 1.50 46.69 9.49
C GLY A 6 0.75 45.40 9.14
N LEU A 7 0.81 45.00 7.87
CA LEU A 7 0.36 43.71 7.39
C LEU A 7 1.42 42.67 7.76
N ALA A 8 1.18 41.89 8.81
CA ALA A 8 2.01 40.73 9.10
C ALA A 8 1.63 39.61 8.13
N LEU A 9 2.47 39.36 7.12
CA LEU A 9 2.43 38.10 6.39
C LEU A 9 2.81 36.99 7.37
N LEU A 10 1.84 36.14 7.71
CA LEU A 10 2.12 34.82 8.26
C LEU A 10 2.78 34.03 7.13
N VAL A 11 4.11 34.01 7.10
CA VAL A 11 4.85 32.96 6.39
C VAL A 11 4.59 31.70 7.20
N ALA A 12 3.78 30.78 6.68
CA ALA A 12 3.72 29.44 7.24
C ALA A 12 5.15 28.91 7.25
N ALA A 13 5.68 28.59 8.44
CA ALA A 13 6.96 27.93 8.53
C ALA A 13 6.85 26.64 7.72
N MET A 14 7.71 26.47 6.71
CA MET A 14 7.86 25.17 6.07
C MET A 14 8.22 24.18 7.18
N PRO A 15 7.59 22.98 7.23
CA PRO A 15 7.99 21.97 8.18
C PRO A 15 9.51 21.75 8.03
N ALA A 16 10.21 21.56 9.16
CA ALA A 16 11.60 21.15 9.12
C ALA A 16 11.71 19.92 8.19
N PRO A 17 12.80 19.77 7.41
CA PRO A 17 12.99 18.58 6.58
C PRO A 17 12.81 17.35 7.47
N ALA A 18 11.91 16.45 7.07
CA ALA A 18 11.65 15.24 7.80
C ALA A 18 12.97 14.47 7.91
N GLN A 19 13.31 13.97 9.11
CA GLN A 19 14.39 13.00 9.23
C GLN A 19 14.05 11.82 8.31
N PRO A 20 15.01 11.26 7.56
CA PRO A 20 14.74 10.11 6.72
C PRO A 20 14.25 8.95 7.57
N VAL A 21 13.46 8.09 6.93
CA VAL A 21 12.85 6.94 7.57
C VAL A 21 13.96 5.99 8.07
N ASP A 22 14.08 5.82 9.39
CA ASP A 22 14.96 4.81 9.98
C ASP A 22 14.32 3.43 9.83
N VAL A 23 14.54 2.83 8.65
CA VAL A 23 13.99 1.52 8.26
C VAL A 23 14.49 0.43 9.23
N ASP A 24 15.74 0.50 9.66
CA ASP A 24 16.33 -0.45 10.60
C ASP A 24 15.62 -0.43 11.96
N ALA A 25 15.43 0.76 12.54
CA ALA A 25 14.71 0.90 13.80
C ALA A 25 13.25 0.44 13.68
N ALA A 26 12.57 0.80 12.57
CA ALA A 26 11.19 0.38 12.34
C ALA A 26 11.06 -1.15 12.27
N PHE A 27 11.93 -1.83 11.52
CA PHE A 27 11.94 -3.30 11.44
C PHE A 27 12.38 -3.98 12.74
N ALA A 28 13.31 -3.39 13.50
CA ALA A 28 13.70 -3.91 14.80
C ALA A 28 12.53 -3.85 15.80
N PHE A 29 11.75 -2.78 15.77
CA PHE A 29 10.52 -2.67 16.55
C PHE A 29 9.46 -3.68 16.08
N ALA A 30 9.22 -3.76 14.76
CA ALA A 30 8.30 -4.73 14.18
C ALA A 30 8.65 -6.18 14.52
N ALA A 31 9.93 -6.54 14.51
CA ALA A 31 10.42 -7.86 14.94
C ALA A 31 9.92 -8.21 16.35
N THR A 32 10.00 -7.26 17.28
CA THR A 32 9.56 -7.46 18.66
C THR A 32 8.06 -7.69 18.74
N GLN A 33 7.27 -6.83 18.08
CA GLN A 33 5.80 -6.91 18.08
C GLN A 33 5.28 -8.19 17.40
N LEU A 34 5.86 -8.57 16.25
CA LEU A 34 5.46 -9.75 15.49
C LEU A 34 5.82 -11.05 16.22
N ALA A 35 6.99 -11.12 16.86
CA ALA A 35 7.38 -12.28 17.66
C ALA A 35 6.45 -12.45 18.88
N ALA A 36 6.13 -11.35 19.57
CA ALA A 36 5.17 -11.36 20.69
C ALA A 36 3.77 -11.78 20.23
N THR A 37 3.28 -11.21 19.12
CA THR A 37 1.99 -11.57 18.51
C THR A 37 1.97 -13.05 18.12
N HIS A 38 3.05 -13.57 17.51
CA HIS A 38 3.15 -14.98 17.17
C HIS A 38 3.10 -15.89 18.40
N ALA A 39 3.68 -15.48 19.52
CA ALA A 39 3.63 -16.25 20.76
C ALA A 39 2.25 -16.21 21.44
N ALA A 40 1.55 -15.08 21.38
CA ALA A 40 0.28 -14.85 22.08
C ALA A 40 -0.95 -15.39 21.32
N VAL A 41 -0.97 -15.26 20.00
CA VAL A 41 -2.16 -15.59 19.19
C VAL A 41 -2.26 -17.11 18.97
N PRO A 42 -3.36 -17.79 19.31
CA PRO A 42 -3.50 -19.23 19.06
C PRO A 42 -3.44 -19.60 17.57
N SER A 43 -3.02 -20.83 17.25
CA SER A 43 -3.06 -21.33 15.86
C SER A 43 -4.49 -21.34 15.30
N GLY A 44 -4.66 -20.94 14.04
CA GLY A 44 -5.97 -20.79 13.39
C GLY A 44 -6.76 -19.53 13.80
N ARG A 45 -6.17 -18.66 14.63
CA ARG A 45 -6.64 -17.31 14.95
C ARG A 45 -5.63 -16.29 14.44
N TYR A 46 -6.10 -15.09 14.11
CA TYR A 46 -5.28 -14.04 13.51
C TYR A 46 -5.62 -12.69 14.13
N PRO A 47 -4.64 -11.81 14.39
CA PRO A 47 -4.90 -10.45 14.82
C PRO A 47 -5.71 -9.68 13.76
N GLN A 48 -6.55 -8.74 14.18
CA GLN A 48 -7.34 -7.91 13.27
C GLN A 48 -7.24 -6.42 13.62
N HIS A 49 -7.69 -6.06 14.81
CA HIS A 49 -7.61 -4.71 15.34
C HIS A 49 -7.32 -4.78 16.83
N THR A 50 -6.67 -3.78 17.41
CA THR A 50 -6.44 -3.73 18.86
C THR A 50 -7.71 -3.27 19.60
N GLU A 51 -8.01 -3.88 20.73
CA GLU A 51 -9.10 -3.46 21.62
C GLU A 51 -8.62 -2.40 22.63
N SER A 52 -9.57 -1.88 23.43
CA SER A 52 -9.25 -0.98 24.54
C SER A 52 -8.28 -1.66 25.52
N GLY A 53 -7.03 -1.22 25.54
CA GLY A 53 -5.93 -1.83 26.30
C GLY A 53 -4.73 -2.22 25.43
N GLY A 54 -4.89 -2.25 24.11
CA GLY A 54 -3.81 -2.48 23.15
C GLY A 54 -3.70 -3.94 22.68
N ALA A 55 -4.42 -4.87 23.30
CA ALA A 55 -4.40 -6.27 22.91
C ALA A 55 -5.13 -6.53 21.59
N TRP A 56 -4.66 -7.49 20.78
CA TRP A 56 -5.36 -7.87 19.56
C TRP A 56 -6.74 -8.51 19.80
N TYR A 57 -7.77 -8.01 19.12
CA TYR A 57 -8.94 -8.82 18.76
C TYR A 57 -8.50 -9.86 17.72
N VAL A 58 -8.71 -11.14 18.04
CA VAL A 58 -8.15 -12.26 17.27
C VAL A 58 -9.22 -13.16 16.67
N PRO A 59 -9.89 -12.84 15.55
CA PRO A 59 -10.92 -13.70 14.95
C PRO A 59 -10.36 -15.04 14.41
N SER A 60 -11.24 -15.88 13.88
CA SER A 60 -10.83 -17.12 13.20
C SER A 60 -10.18 -16.85 11.84
N SER A 61 -9.52 -17.88 11.29
CA SER A 61 -8.94 -17.88 9.94
C SER A 61 -9.89 -17.46 8.82
N ARG A 62 -11.22 -17.47 9.07
CA ARG A 62 -12.24 -17.15 8.06
C ARG A 62 -12.48 -15.65 7.86
N ALA A 63 -11.90 -14.80 8.72
CA ALA A 63 -11.98 -13.35 8.57
C ALA A 63 -11.16 -12.89 7.36
N TRP A 64 -11.63 -11.84 6.67
CA TRP A 64 -10.97 -11.28 5.48
C TRP A 64 -9.52 -10.80 5.70
N THR A 65 -9.13 -10.65 6.97
CA THR A 65 -7.86 -10.07 7.43
C THR A 65 -6.79 -11.11 7.76
N CYS A 66 -7.10 -12.41 7.65
CA CYS A 66 -6.23 -13.47 8.14
C CYS A 66 -4.89 -13.55 7.39
N GLY A 67 -4.79 -13.05 6.16
CA GLY A 67 -3.57 -13.08 5.36
C GLY A 67 -2.53 -12.02 5.73
N PHE A 68 -2.91 -10.94 6.41
CA PHE A 68 -1.98 -9.82 6.68
C PHE A 68 -0.93 -10.10 7.77
N PHE A 69 -1.26 -10.90 8.77
CA PHE A 69 -0.26 -11.32 9.76
C PHE A 69 0.83 -12.23 9.15
N PRO A 70 0.51 -13.29 8.39
CA PRO A 70 1.53 -14.04 7.67
C PRO A 70 2.27 -13.21 6.63
N MET A 71 1.61 -12.26 5.95
CA MET A 71 2.27 -11.27 5.07
C MET A 71 3.39 -10.52 5.81
N SER A 72 3.11 -10.03 7.02
CA SER A 72 4.11 -9.33 7.85
C SER A 72 5.29 -10.23 8.21
N LEU A 73 5.04 -11.51 8.51
CA LEU A 73 6.11 -12.47 8.82
C LEU A 73 6.94 -12.84 7.57
N TRP A 74 6.33 -12.88 6.39
CA TRP A 74 7.05 -13.04 5.13
C TRP A 74 7.91 -11.83 4.80
N ALA A 75 7.43 -10.61 5.03
CA ALA A 75 8.22 -9.39 4.89
C ALA A 75 9.46 -9.39 5.81
N MET A 76 9.33 -9.87 7.05
CA MET A 76 10.50 -10.07 7.93
C MET A 76 11.50 -11.08 7.35
N TYR A 77 11.02 -12.17 6.75
CA TYR A 77 11.90 -13.16 6.13
C TYR A 77 12.60 -12.62 4.88
N GLU A 78 11.89 -11.87 4.03
CA GLU A 78 12.46 -11.22 2.86
C GLU A 78 13.61 -10.30 3.24
N ARG A 79 13.38 -9.40 4.20
CA ARG A 79 14.41 -8.44 4.63
C ARG A 79 15.62 -9.10 5.26
N THR A 80 15.40 -10.08 6.14
CA THR A 80 16.45 -10.60 7.02
C THR A 80 17.12 -11.88 6.52
N GLY A 81 16.43 -12.66 5.68
CA GLY A 81 16.82 -14.02 5.33
C GLY A 81 16.77 -15.03 6.49
N ASP A 82 16.32 -14.64 7.69
CA ASP A 82 16.32 -15.53 8.86
C ASP A 82 15.19 -16.57 8.78
N SER A 83 15.60 -17.84 8.74
CA SER A 83 14.71 -19.01 8.70
C SER A 83 13.70 -19.11 9.86
N ALA A 84 13.94 -18.42 10.99
CA ALA A 84 12.97 -18.34 12.08
C ALA A 84 11.70 -17.61 11.63
N TRP A 85 11.82 -16.50 10.90
CA TRP A 85 10.69 -15.76 10.34
C TRP A 85 9.93 -16.60 9.33
N ARG A 86 10.65 -17.27 8.43
CA ARG A 86 10.04 -18.23 7.50
C ARG A 86 9.23 -19.30 8.23
N THR A 87 9.79 -19.90 9.28
CA THR A 87 9.09 -20.94 10.06
C THR A 87 7.79 -20.40 10.67
N MET A 88 7.83 -19.19 11.23
CA MET A 88 6.62 -18.52 11.77
C MET A 88 5.61 -18.21 10.67
N ALA A 89 6.05 -17.72 9.51
CA ALA A 89 5.21 -17.39 8.37
C ALA A 89 4.53 -18.64 7.79
N GLU A 90 5.26 -19.75 7.60
CA GLU A 90 4.72 -21.02 7.13
C GLU A 90 3.66 -21.58 8.11
N ALA A 91 3.92 -21.48 9.43
CA ALA A 91 3.00 -21.92 10.48
C ALA A 91 1.70 -21.10 10.53
N ARG A 92 1.77 -19.80 10.20
CA ARG A 92 0.61 -18.90 10.14
C ARG A 92 -0.09 -18.90 8.79
N THR A 93 0.57 -19.28 7.71
CA THR A 93 -0.04 -19.38 6.37
C THR A 93 -0.89 -20.65 6.26
N SER A 94 -0.34 -21.80 6.70
CA SER A 94 -0.94 -23.12 6.48
C SER A 94 -2.40 -23.28 6.93
N PRO A 95 -2.84 -22.74 8.09
CA PRO A 95 -4.23 -22.92 8.56
C PRO A 95 -5.28 -22.19 7.71
N ILE A 96 -4.90 -21.23 6.85
CA ILE A 96 -5.83 -20.48 5.99
C ILE A 96 -6.17 -21.29 4.72
N ALA A 97 -5.33 -22.26 4.34
CA ALA A 97 -5.47 -23.04 3.10
C ALA A 97 -6.89 -23.58 2.80
N PRO A 98 -7.71 -24.04 3.78
CA PRO A 98 -9.08 -24.48 3.50
C PRO A 98 -9.98 -23.44 2.86
N ASP A 99 -9.73 -22.14 3.07
CA ASP A 99 -10.57 -21.05 2.57
C ASP A 99 -10.42 -20.82 1.04
N ARG A 100 -9.48 -21.51 0.36
CA ARG A 100 -9.33 -21.48 -1.11
C ARG A 100 -10.56 -21.93 -1.89
N TYR A 101 -11.51 -22.59 -1.21
CA TYR A 101 -12.78 -23.04 -1.79
C TYR A 101 -13.96 -22.12 -1.46
N LYS A 102 -13.76 -21.02 -0.72
CA LYS A 102 -14.83 -20.05 -0.46
C LYS A 102 -15.25 -19.40 -1.78
N THR A 103 -16.55 -19.20 -1.95
CA THR A 103 -17.13 -18.57 -3.15
C THR A 103 -18.08 -17.44 -2.76
N ASP A 104 -18.10 -17.06 -1.48
CA ASP A 104 -19.04 -16.13 -0.84
C ASP A 104 -18.43 -14.75 -0.51
N THR A 105 -17.17 -14.50 -0.89
CA THR A 105 -16.46 -13.22 -0.69
C THR A 105 -15.48 -12.93 -1.83
N HIS A 106 -15.21 -11.65 -2.13
CA HIS A 106 -14.08 -11.26 -2.98
C HIS A 106 -12.72 -11.36 -2.28
N ASP A 107 -12.67 -11.44 -0.95
CA ASP A 107 -11.46 -11.23 -0.12
C ASP A 107 -10.40 -12.33 -0.25
N LEU A 108 -10.53 -13.23 -1.22
CA LEU A 108 -9.59 -14.33 -1.41
C LEU A 108 -8.17 -13.85 -1.74
N GLY A 109 -8.02 -12.69 -2.38
CA GLY A 109 -6.72 -12.07 -2.57
C GLY A 109 -6.10 -11.68 -1.23
N PHE A 110 -6.83 -10.93 -0.41
CA PHE A 110 -6.38 -10.55 0.94
C PHE A 110 -6.17 -11.73 1.90
N MET A 111 -6.98 -12.78 1.80
CA MET A 111 -6.88 -13.93 2.69
C MET A 111 -5.72 -14.86 2.29
N LEU A 112 -5.57 -15.14 1.00
CA LEU A 112 -4.67 -16.19 0.51
C LEU A 112 -3.49 -15.65 -0.27
N HIS A 113 -3.69 -14.72 -1.20
CA HIS A 113 -2.57 -14.26 -2.03
C HIS A 113 -1.50 -13.51 -1.25
N THR A 114 -1.91 -12.67 -0.28
CA THR A 114 -0.99 -11.97 0.65
C THR A 114 -0.18 -12.93 1.54
N SER A 115 -0.59 -14.20 1.66
CA SER A 115 0.07 -15.20 2.50
C SER A 115 0.76 -16.31 1.70
N PHE A 116 -0.01 -17.07 0.92
CA PHE A 116 0.49 -18.13 0.03
C PHE A 116 1.22 -17.57 -1.18
N GLY A 117 0.70 -16.52 -1.82
CA GLY A 117 1.34 -15.88 -2.98
C GLY A 117 2.69 -15.31 -2.63
N TYR A 118 2.76 -14.52 -1.56
CA TYR A 118 4.03 -14.00 -1.04
C TYR A 118 5.00 -15.12 -0.64
N GLY A 119 4.51 -16.13 0.10
CA GLY A 119 5.32 -17.29 0.44
C GLY A 119 5.81 -18.07 -0.79
N TYR A 120 5.03 -18.12 -1.88
CA TYR A 120 5.46 -18.74 -3.14
C TYR A 120 6.58 -17.94 -3.80
N THR A 121 6.46 -16.61 -3.87
CA THR A 121 7.51 -15.73 -4.40
C THR A 121 8.84 -15.96 -3.69
N LEU A 122 8.84 -16.06 -2.36
CA LEU A 122 10.08 -16.19 -1.58
C LEU A 122 10.65 -17.62 -1.52
N THR A 123 9.84 -18.66 -1.76
CA THR A 123 10.25 -20.05 -1.50
C THR A 123 10.12 -21.01 -2.69
N GLY A 124 9.37 -20.62 -3.72
CA GLY A 124 9.01 -21.49 -4.85
C GLY A 124 8.15 -22.70 -4.47
N ASN A 125 7.53 -22.72 -3.28
CA ASN A 125 6.79 -23.88 -2.78
C ASN A 125 5.57 -24.21 -3.67
N PRO A 126 5.54 -25.35 -4.39
CA PRO A 126 4.48 -25.65 -5.35
C PRO A 126 3.11 -25.84 -4.69
N ASN A 127 3.04 -26.18 -3.40
CA ASN A 127 1.77 -26.25 -2.69
C ASN A 127 1.12 -24.87 -2.55
N TYR A 128 1.92 -23.83 -2.30
CA TYR A 128 1.40 -22.46 -2.20
C TYR A 128 0.80 -21.99 -3.52
N ARG A 129 1.52 -22.24 -4.63
CA ARG A 129 0.98 -22.02 -5.96
C ARG A 129 -0.34 -22.76 -6.20
N SER A 130 -0.46 -24.01 -5.75
CA SER A 130 -1.71 -24.78 -5.93
C SER A 130 -2.89 -24.19 -5.14
N VAL A 131 -2.63 -23.62 -3.96
CA VAL A 131 -3.65 -22.97 -3.13
C VAL A 131 -4.17 -21.72 -3.82
N ASP A 132 -3.27 -20.86 -4.32
CA ASP A 132 -3.66 -19.62 -4.99
C ASP A 132 -4.35 -19.86 -6.32
N LEU A 133 -3.90 -20.83 -7.14
CA LEU A 133 -4.62 -21.18 -8.37
C LEU A 133 -6.06 -21.65 -8.09
N GLN A 134 -6.26 -22.40 -7.01
CA GLN A 134 -7.61 -22.81 -6.59
C GLN A 134 -8.42 -21.61 -6.04
N ALA A 135 -7.79 -20.73 -5.27
CA ALA A 135 -8.43 -19.52 -4.76
C ALA A 135 -8.87 -18.59 -5.89
N ALA A 136 -8.01 -18.39 -6.89
CA ALA A 136 -8.30 -17.61 -8.09
C ALA A 136 -9.50 -18.20 -8.86
N ALA A 137 -9.53 -19.53 -9.04
CA ALA A 137 -10.68 -20.20 -9.66
C ALA A 137 -11.98 -19.97 -8.86
N SER A 138 -11.92 -19.99 -7.53
CA SER A 138 -13.07 -19.70 -6.67
C SER A 138 -13.51 -18.23 -6.74
N LEU A 139 -12.57 -17.28 -6.72
CA LEU A 139 -12.83 -15.85 -6.87
C LEU A 139 -13.48 -15.55 -8.22
N ALA A 140 -12.98 -16.15 -9.31
CA ALA A 140 -13.50 -15.97 -10.65
C ALA A 140 -14.97 -16.40 -10.79
N THR A 141 -15.48 -17.32 -9.94
CA THR A 141 -16.91 -17.70 -9.96
C THR A 141 -17.86 -16.55 -9.57
N ARG A 142 -17.33 -15.51 -8.89
CA ARG A 142 -18.10 -14.34 -8.46
C ARG A 142 -18.19 -13.26 -9.55
N TYR A 143 -17.51 -13.45 -10.68
CA TYR A 143 -17.57 -12.55 -11.82
C TYR A 143 -18.92 -12.64 -12.55
N ASN A 144 -19.52 -11.50 -12.87
CA ASN A 144 -20.69 -11.40 -13.72
C ASN A 144 -20.34 -10.66 -15.01
N ALA A 145 -20.41 -11.35 -16.15
CA ALA A 145 -20.04 -10.80 -17.44
C ALA A 145 -20.95 -9.66 -17.96
N LYS A 146 -22.17 -9.52 -17.44
CA LYS A 146 -23.05 -8.37 -17.76
C LYS A 146 -22.63 -7.12 -17.00
N VAL A 147 -22.34 -7.28 -15.70
CA VAL A 147 -21.82 -6.19 -14.87
C VAL A 147 -20.40 -5.84 -15.30
N GLY A 148 -19.61 -6.83 -15.71
CA GLY A 148 -18.17 -6.65 -15.95
C GLY A 148 -17.38 -6.49 -14.66
N ALA A 149 -17.85 -7.08 -13.54
CA ALA A 149 -17.20 -6.99 -12.25
C ALA A 149 -17.44 -8.24 -11.39
N ILE A 150 -16.71 -8.32 -10.28
CA ILE A 150 -16.77 -9.39 -9.28
C ILE A 150 -17.71 -8.93 -8.16
N LYS A 151 -18.69 -9.77 -7.78
CA LYS A 151 -19.60 -9.44 -6.66
C LYS A 151 -18.80 -9.42 -5.36
N SER A 152 -18.92 -8.34 -4.59
CA SER A 152 -18.12 -8.18 -3.38
C SER A 152 -18.56 -9.10 -2.24
N TRP A 153 -19.85 -9.06 -1.89
CA TRP A 153 -20.43 -9.88 -0.83
C TRP A 153 -21.86 -10.32 -1.18
N ASP A 154 -22.40 -11.25 -0.38
CA ASP A 154 -23.70 -11.87 -0.63
C ASP A 154 -24.80 -11.40 0.34
N PHE A 155 -24.48 -10.60 1.36
CA PHE A 155 -25.47 -10.13 2.35
C PHE A 155 -26.33 -8.94 1.86
N GLN A 156 -26.04 -8.42 0.66
CA GLN A 156 -26.78 -7.31 0.06
C GLN A 156 -26.93 -7.55 -1.44
N GLU A 157 -28.15 -7.30 -1.90
CA GLU A 157 -28.58 -7.37 -3.30
C GLU A 157 -28.71 -5.96 -3.87
N PRO A 158 -28.64 -5.76 -5.21
CA PRO A 158 -28.55 -6.81 -6.24
C PRO A 158 -27.12 -7.29 -6.57
N PHE A 159 -26.16 -6.40 -6.71
CA PHE A 159 -24.78 -6.75 -7.06
C PHE A 159 -23.82 -5.64 -6.58
N PRO A 160 -23.43 -5.63 -5.29
CA PRO A 160 -22.52 -4.64 -4.75
C PRO A 160 -21.09 -4.94 -5.20
N VAL A 161 -20.40 -3.90 -5.66
CA VAL A 161 -18.96 -3.88 -5.95
C VAL A 161 -18.34 -2.79 -5.11
N ILE A 162 -17.28 -3.10 -4.37
CA ILE A 162 -16.54 -2.11 -3.57
C ILE A 162 -15.13 -1.88 -4.11
N ILE A 163 -14.57 -0.71 -3.82
CA ILE A 163 -13.24 -0.32 -4.30
C ILE A 163 -12.13 -1.27 -3.80
N ASP A 164 -12.26 -1.84 -2.61
CA ASP A 164 -11.35 -2.84 -2.02
C ASP A 164 -11.22 -4.09 -2.90
N ASN A 165 -12.22 -4.38 -3.74
CA ASN A 165 -12.18 -5.51 -4.67
C ASN A 165 -11.02 -5.35 -5.68
N MET A 166 -10.54 -4.13 -5.94
CA MET A 166 -9.36 -3.86 -6.77
C MET A 166 -8.11 -4.59 -6.24
N MET A 167 -7.94 -4.63 -4.92
CA MET A 167 -6.80 -5.28 -4.26
C MET A 167 -6.80 -6.80 -4.48
N ASN A 168 -7.99 -7.39 -4.67
CA ASN A 168 -8.15 -8.82 -4.84
C ASN A 168 -7.93 -9.27 -6.29
N LEU A 169 -7.78 -8.34 -7.25
CA LEU A 169 -7.54 -8.67 -8.65
C LEU A 169 -6.12 -9.21 -8.89
N GLU A 170 -5.17 -8.87 -8.02
CA GLU A 170 -3.78 -9.36 -8.11
C GLU A 170 -3.73 -10.89 -8.12
N LEU A 171 -4.57 -11.56 -7.32
CA LEU A 171 -4.70 -13.03 -7.32
C LEU A 171 -5.09 -13.58 -8.71
N LEU A 172 -5.96 -12.89 -9.44
CA LEU A 172 -6.40 -13.32 -10.76
C LEU A 172 -5.35 -13.05 -11.84
N PHE A 173 -4.71 -11.87 -11.81
CA PHE A 173 -3.59 -11.55 -12.69
C PHE A 173 -2.43 -12.53 -12.49
N TRP A 174 -1.97 -12.68 -11.25
CA TRP A 174 -0.94 -13.64 -10.87
C TRP A 174 -1.31 -15.06 -11.30
N SER A 175 -2.57 -15.46 -11.12
CA SER A 175 -3.03 -16.79 -11.54
C SER A 175 -2.87 -17.01 -13.04
N ALA A 176 -3.19 -16.02 -13.89
CA ALA A 176 -3.05 -16.14 -15.33
C ALA A 176 -1.58 -16.33 -15.76
N GLU A 177 -0.64 -15.65 -15.11
CA GLU A 177 0.80 -15.79 -15.37
C GLU A 177 1.38 -17.08 -14.80
N ASN A 178 0.79 -17.60 -13.72
CA ASN A 178 1.29 -18.75 -12.99
C ASN A 178 0.55 -20.04 -13.34
N GLY A 179 -0.02 -20.16 -14.54
CA GLY A 179 -0.58 -21.40 -15.10
C GLY A 179 -2.05 -21.67 -14.78
N GLY A 180 -2.79 -20.65 -14.34
CA GLY A 180 -4.24 -20.61 -14.37
C GLY A 180 -4.78 -20.26 -15.77
N PRO A 181 -6.11 -20.25 -15.94
CA PRO A 181 -6.75 -19.88 -17.20
C PRO A 181 -6.49 -18.41 -17.58
N SER A 182 -6.28 -18.14 -18.87
CA SER A 182 -6.13 -16.76 -19.37
C SER A 182 -7.35 -15.89 -19.09
N SER A 183 -8.54 -16.49 -18.96
CA SER A 183 -9.76 -15.76 -18.59
C SER A 183 -9.68 -15.08 -17.22
N HIS A 184 -8.79 -15.51 -16.32
CA HIS A 184 -8.57 -14.80 -15.06
C HIS A 184 -8.02 -13.38 -15.30
N TYR A 185 -7.12 -13.21 -16.27
CA TYR A 185 -6.62 -11.91 -16.70
C TYR A 185 -7.76 -11.05 -17.26
N ASP A 186 -8.57 -11.60 -18.18
CA ASP A 186 -9.68 -10.87 -18.79
C ASP A 186 -10.71 -10.40 -17.75
N ILE A 187 -11.00 -11.24 -16.75
CA ILE A 187 -11.90 -10.91 -15.63
C ILE A 187 -11.32 -9.76 -14.79
N ALA A 188 -10.05 -9.85 -14.41
CA ALA A 188 -9.38 -8.84 -13.59
C ALA A 188 -9.32 -7.49 -14.31
N ARG A 189 -8.85 -7.49 -15.55
CA ARG A 189 -8.81 -6.30 -16.42
C ARG A 189 -10.20 -5.69 -16.62
N GLN A 190 -11.22 -6.50 -16.90
CA GLN A 190 -12.58 -5.98 -17.10
C GLN A 190 -13.20 -5.42 -15.80
N HIS A 191 -12.89 -6.03 -14.65
CA HIS A 191 -13.28 -5.48 -13.35
C HIS A 191 -12.68 -4.09 -13.16
N ALA A 192 -11.37 -3.93 -13.36
CA ALA A 192 -10.69 -2.65 -13.20
C ALA A 192 -11.28 -1.57 -14.13
N ILE A 193 -11.62 -1.92 -15.39
CA ILE A 193 -12.30 -0.98 -16.32
C ILE A 193 -13.64 -0.52 -15.76
N THR A 194 -14.45 -1.45 -15.24
CA THR A 194 -15.75 -1.12 -14.66
C THR A 194 -15.60 -0.23 -13.43
N THR A 195 -14.65 -0.56 -12.55
CA THR A 195 -14.38 0.21 -11.34
C THR A 195 -13.86 1.61 -11.67
N ALA A 196 -12.95 1.76 -12.64
CA ALA A 196 -12.46 3.08 -13.06
C ALA A 196 -13.61 3.98 -13.55
N ARG A 197 -14.58 3.41 -14.27
CA ARG A 197 -15.72 4.15 -14.81
C ARG A 197 -16.75 4.54 -13.76
N GLU A 198 -16.98 3.70 -12.76
CA GLU A 198 -18.15 3.82 -11.87
C GLU A 198 -17.80 4.23 -10.44
N HIS A 199 -16.61 3.88 -9.95
CA HIS A 199 -16.20 4.22 -8.58
C HIS A 199 -15.38 5.51 -8.51
N VAL A 200 -14.59 5.81 -9.54
CA VAL A 200 -13.72 7.00 -9.55
C VAL A 200 -14.52 8.20 -10.06
N ARG A 201 -14.58 9.26 -9.27
CA ARG A 201 -15.23 10.52 -9.65
C ARG A 201 -14.30 11.34 -10.55
N ASP A 202 -14.87 12.26 -11.32
CA ASP A 202 -14.12 13.11 -12.26
C ASP A 202 -12.97 13.91 -11.60
N ASP A 203 -13.06 14.20 -10.30
CA ASP A 203 -12.02 14.93 -9.57
C ASP A 203 -10.89 14.04 -9.05
N GLY A 204 -11.03 12.72 -9.13
CA GLY A 204 -10.08 11.74 -8.61
C GLY A 204 -10.42 11.16 -7.25
N SER A 205 -11.46 11.64 -6.56
CA SER A 205 -12.01 10.97 -5.38
C SER A 205 -12.75 9.67 -5.76
N SER A 206 -13.11 8.86 -4.77
CA SER A 206 -13.80 7.58 -5.01
C SER A 206 -15.04 7.36 -4.15
N TYR A 207 -16.04 6.71 -4.76
CA TYR A 207 -17.10 6.03 -4.03
C TYR A 207 -16.56 4.74 -3.44
N HIS A 208 -17.09 4.35 -2.28
CA HIS A 208 -16.76 3.06 -1.67
C HIS A 208 -17.53 1.92 -2.34
N VAL A 209 -18.86 2.03 -2.48
CA VAL A 209 -19.74 0.96 -2.98
C VAL A 209 -20.51 1.45 -4.21
N VAL A 210 -20.59 0.61 -5.23
CA VAL A 210 -21.53 0.79 -6.36
C VAL A 210 -22.35 -0.48 -6.53
N ASP A 211 -23.68 -0.34 -6.54
CA ASP A 211 -24.60 -1.45 -6.80
C ASP A 211 -25.02 -1.50 -8.27
N PHE A 212 -24.99 -2.70 -8.84
CA PHE A 212 -25.33 -2.93 -10.24
C PHE A 212 -26.55 -3.83 -10.39
N ASN A 213 -27.32 -3.62 -11.46
CA ASN A 213 -28.32 -4.59 -11.88
C ASN A 213 -27.63 -5.75 -12.64
N PRO A 214 -27.63 -6.99 -12.11
CA PRO A 214 -26.87 -8.11 -12.69
C PRO A 214 -27.42 -8.62 -14.03
N THR A 215 -28.60 -8.15 -14.46
CA THR A 215 -29.20 -8.49 -15.76
C THR A 215 -28.78 -7.48 -16.83
N THR A 216 -28.77 -6.18 -16.49
CA THR A 216 -28.47 -5.10 -17.45
C THR A 216 -26.99 -4.73 -17.48
N GLY A 217 -26.27 -4.92 -16.35
CA GLY A 217 -24.89 -4.49 -16.17
C GLY A 217 -24.73 -3.02 -15.76
N LEU A 218 -25.81 -2.26 -15.66
CA LEU A 218 -25.77 -0.83 -15.33
C LEU A 218 -25.86 -0.61 -13.81
N PRO A 219 -25.25 0.48 -13.29
CA PRO A 219 -25.49 0.94 -11.93
C PRO A 219 -26.99 1.07 -11.67
N ALA A 220 -27.44 0.53 -10.54
CA ALA A 220 -28.85 0.55 -10.16
C ALA A 220 -29.01 0.62 -8.65
N ALA A 221 -29.71 1.66 -8.18
CA ALA A 221 -30.06 1.81 -6.79
C ALA A 221 -30.84 0.59 -6.27
N ARG A 222 -30.58 0.23 -5.02
CA ARG A 222 -31.40 -0.79 -4.33
C ARG A 222 -32.81 -0.25 -4.06
N PRO A 223 -33.79 -1.12 -3.82
CA PRO A 223 -35.11 -0.69 -3.35
C PRO A 223 -35.00 0.20 -2.11
N GLY A 224 -35.55 1.41 -2.19
CA GLY A 224 -35.58 2.38 -1.08
C GLY A 224 -34.39 3.32 -1.01
N GLU A 225 -33.44 3.21 -1.93
CA GLU A 225 -32.21 4.02 -1.95
C GLU A 225 -32.25 4.99 -3.13
N PRO A 226 -31.75 6.23 -2.97
CA PRO A 226 -31.88 7.26 -4.00
C PRO A 226 -30.96 7.00 -5.19
N ASP A 227 -29.83 6.33 -4.98
CA ASP A 227 -28.73 6.25 -5.92
C ASP A 227 -27.93 4.92 -5.77
N PRO A 228 -27.30 4.39 -6.84
CA PRO A 228 -26.41 3.21 -6.76
C PRO A 228 -25.05 3.45 -6.07
N TYR A 229 -24.58 4.69 -5.99
CA TYR A 229 -23.28 5.08 -5.45
C TYR A 229 -23.40 5.37 -3.96
N ARG A 230 -22.59 4.68 -3.14
CA ARG A 230 -22.75 4.67 -1.68
C ARG A 230 -21.46 4.44 -0.91
N THR A 231 -21.59 4.43 0.41
CA THR A 231 -20.58 3.97 1.34
C THR A 231 -21.09 2.91 2.31
N HIS A 232 -20.18 2.02 2.73
CA HIS A 232 -20.40 1.14 3.88
C HIS A 232 -19.61 1.59 5.14
N GLN A 233 -18.46 2.25 4.94
CA GLN A 233 -17.50 2.59 6.00
C GLN A 233 -17.09 4.06 6.04
N GLY A 234 -17.40 4.84 5.00
CA GLY A 234 -17.15 6.28 4.94
C GLY A 234 -18.22 7.08 5.68
N LEU A 235 -17.98 8.39 5.82
CA LEU A 235 -18.86 9.32 6.52
C LEU A 235 -20.21 9.52 5.83
N GLY A 236 -20.24 9.52 4.51
CA GLY A 236 -21.44 9.61 3.69
C GLY A 236 -21.21 9.02 2.30
N ASP A 237 -22.28 8.91 1.51
CA ASP A 237 -22.22 8.33 0.17
C ASP A 237 -21.40 9.23 -0.78
N GLU A 238 -21.44 10.54 -0.55
CA GLU A 238 -20.74 11.56 -1.32
C GLU A 238 -19.32 11.85 -0.82
N THR A 239 -18.93 11.29 0.33
CA THR A 239 -17.62 11.54 0.94
C THR A 239 -16.55 10.61 0.39
N THR A 240 -15.29 10.87 0.78
CA THR A 240 -14.14 10.07 0.38
C THR A 240 -13.50 9.41 1.60
N TRP A 241 -13.87 8.15 1.80
CA TRP A 241 -13.28 7.30 2.81
C TRP A 241 -11.79 7.06 2.52
N ALA A 242 -10.91 7.40 3.46
CA ALA A 242 -9.47 7.50 3.20
C ALA A 242 -8.83 6.19 2.75
N ARG A 243 -9.22 5.06 3.36
CA ARG A 243 -8.72 3.75 2.96
C ARG A 243 -9.30 3.26 1.64
N GLY A 244 -10.53 3.64 1.30
CA GLY A 244 -11.10 3.37 -0.02
C GLY A 244 -10.31 4.05 -1.13
N GLN A 245 -9.91 5.29 -0.90
CA GLN A 245 -9.02 6.02 -1.81
C GLN A 245 -7.65 5.33 -1.94
N ALA A 246 -7.06 4.91 -0.82
CA ALA A 246 -5.78 4.19 -0.81
C ALA A 246 -5.86 2.85 -1.58
N TRP A 247 -6.96 2.09 -1.43
CA TRP A 247 -7.20 0.88 -2.22
C TRP A 247 -7.32 1.14 -3.71
N GLY A 248 -7.93 2.26 -4.11
CA GLY A 248 -7.98 2.67 -5.51
C GLY A 248 -6.59 2.96 -6.06
N ILE A 249 -5.79 3.78 -5.36
CA ILE A 249 -4.42 4.13 -5.78
C ILE A 249 -3.58 2.86 -5.94
N TYR A 250 -3.56 1.99 -4.93
CA TYR A 250 -2.83 0.72 -4.98
C TYR A 250 -3.37 -0.17 -6.10
N GLY A 251 -4.68 -0.36 -6.15
CA GLY A 251 -5.33 -1.28 -7.07
C GLY A 251 -5.13 -0.93 -8.55
N PHE A 252 -5.19 0.36 -8.90
CA PHE A 252 -4.93 0.81 -10.27
C PHE A 252 -3.44 0.80 -10.62
N THR A 253 -2.55 1.12 -9.68
CA THR A 253 -1.11 0.96 -9.85
C THR A 253 -0.75 -0.51 -10.13
N MET A 254 -1.27 -1.43 -9.32
CA MET A 254 -1.11 -2.88 -9.52
C MET A 254 -1.73 -3.35 -10.84
N THR A 255 -2.89 -2.82 -11.22
CA THR A 255 -3.50 -3.16 -12.51
C THR A 255 -2.60 -2.72 -13.67
N TYR A 256 -2.02 -1.52 -13.61
CA TYR A 256 -1.06 -1.06 -14.61
C TYR A 256 0.17 -1.98 -14.68
N ARG A 257 0.74 -2.41 -13.54
CA ARG A 257 1.85 -3.37 -13.51
C ARG A 257 1.60 -4.63 -14.35
N PHE A 258 0.40 -5.19 -14.32
CA PHE A 258 0.06 -6.41 -15.05
C PHE A 258 -0.43 -6.17 -16.50
N THR A 259 -0.85 -4.95 -16.83
CA THR A 259 -1.52 -4.69 -18.11
C THR A 259 -0.72 -3.80 -19.06
N ASP A 260 0.15 -2.95 -18.51
CA ASP A 260 0.83 -1.86 -19.21
C ASP A 260 -0.16 -0.95 -19.98
N GLU A 261 -1.39 -0.85 -19.49
CA GLU A 261 -2.45 -0.06 -20.13
C GLU A 261 -2.55 1.33 -19.51
N GLN A 262 -2.17 2.33 -20.30
CA GLN A 262 -2.14 3.74 -19.92
C GLN A 262 -3.39 4.24 -19.15
N PRO A 263 -4.64 3.87 -19.52
CA PRO A 263 -5.80 4.34 -18.75
C PRO A 263 -5.79 3.96 -17.26
N PHE A 264 -5.14 2.86 -16.88
CA PHE A 264 -5.00 2.50 -15.45
C PHE A 264 -3.91 3.33 -14.76
N LEU A 265 -2.82 3.66 -15.46
CA LEU A 265 -1.80 4.59 -14.96
C LEU A 265 -2.40 5.98 -14.75
N ASP A 266 -3.15 6.48 -15.74
CA ASP A 266 -3.84 7.77 -15.66
C ASP A 266 -4.82 7.82 -14.46
N THR A 267 -5.55 6.71 -14.22
CA THR A 267 -6.47 6.60 -13.08
C THR A 267 -5.71 6.59 -11.76
N ALA A 268 -4.58 5.85 -11.68
CA ALA A 268 -3.75 5.82 -10.48
C ALA A 268 -3.17 7.20 -10.15
N GLN A 269 -2.62 7.92 -11.15
CA GLN A 269 -2.11 9.29 -10.98
C GLN A 269 -3.21 10.25 -10.52
N LEU A 270 -4.39 10.22 -11.16
CA LEU A 270 -5.53 11.07 -10.79
C LEU A 270 -5.95 10.86 -9.32
N MET A 271 -6.06 9.60 -8.88
CA MET A 271 -6.43 9.28 -7.50
C MET A 271 -5.33 9.65 -6.50
N ALA A 272 -4.05 9.47 -6.87
CA ALA A 272 -2.89 9.79 -6.07
C ALA A 272 -2.76 11.30 -5.86
N ASP A 273 -2.86 12.09 -6.93
CA ASP A 273 -2.81 13.54 -6.88
C ASP A 273 -3.90 14.11 -5.97
N TRP A 274 -5.14 13.62 -6.14
CA TRP A 274 -6.27 14.04 -5.29
C TRP A 274 -6.00 13.76 -3.81
N TYR A 275 -5.44 12.59 -3.50
CA TYR A 275 -5.12 12.15 -2.13
C TYR A 275 -4.02 13.02 -1.52
N ILE A 276 -2.91 13.21 -2.24
CA ILE A 276 -1.75 14.00 -1.77
C ILE A 276 -2.15 15.44 -1.50
N ASP A 277 -2.97 16.05 -2.36
CA ASP A 277 -3.42 17.45 -2.21
C ASP A 277 -4.30 17.70 -0.98
N ARG A 278 -4.81 16.64 -0.34
CA ARG A 278 -5.72 16.72 0.80
C ARG A 278 -5.12 16.14 2.07
N LEU A 279 -3.85 15.73 2.03
CA LEU A 279 -3.18 15.23 3.21
C LEU A 279 -3.02 16.33 4.27
N PRO A 280 -3.28 16.02 5.56
CA PRO A 280 -2.92 16.88 6.68
C PRO A 280 -1.40 17.09 6.77
N ALA A 281 -0.97 18.07 7.58
CA ALA A 281 0.44 18.46 7.68
C ALA A 281 1.39 17.33 8.14
N ASP A 282 0.87 16.31 8.83
CA ASP A 282 1.61 15.12 9.25
C ASP A 282 1.53 13.97 8.25
N SER A 283 0.99 14.19 7.04
CA SER A 283 0.87 13.21 5.96
C SER A 283 0.04 11.97 6.27
N ILE A 284 -0.67 11.93 7.40
CA ILE A 284 -1.59 10.85 7.76
C ILE A 284 -3.03 11.36 7.62
N PRO A 285 -3.87 10.73 6.78
CA PRO A 285 -5.23 11.20 6.56
C PRO A 285 -6.08 10.99 7.82
N TYR A 286 -7.14 11.79 7.94
CA TYR A 286 -8.28 11.41 8.76
C TYR A 286 -8.93 10.14 8.18
N TRP A 287 -9.76 9.44 8.97
CA TRP A 287 -10.44 8.23 8.48
C TRP A 287 -11.33 8.45 7.25
N ASP A 288 -11.81 9.69 7.06
CA ASP A 288 -12.53 10.17 5.88
C ASP A 288 -12.08 11.61 5.60
N PHE A 289 -11.84 11.95 4.33
CA PHE A 289 -11.32 13.27 3.93
C PHE A 289 -12.34 14.40 4.12
N ASP A 290 -13.63 14.07 4.21
CA ASP A 290 -14.71 15.03 4.44
C ASP A 290 -15.10 15.11 5.93
N ALA A 291 -14.46 14.32 6.79
CA ALA A 291 -14.64 14.44 8.23
C ALA A 291 -14.13 15.80 8.73
N PRO A 292 -14.85 16.48 9.65
CA PRO A 292 -14.39 17.75 10.21
C PRO A 292 -13.00 17.61 10.83
N ALA A 293 -12.03 18.40 10.36
CA ALA A 293 -10.68 18.39 10.90
C ALA A 293 -10.69 18.90 12.35
N SER A 294 -10.40 18.02 13.31
CA SER A 294 -10.28 18.36 14.73
C SER A 294 -9.27 17.43 15.42
N PRO A 295 -8.71 17.80 16.57
CA PRO A 295 -7.83 16.92 17.34
C PRO A 295 -8.48 15.60 17.78
N SER A 296 -9.81 15.54 17.84
CA SER A 296 -10.57 14.34 18.20
C SER A 296 -11.03 13.50 17.01
N THR A 297 -10.81 13.98 15.78
CA THR A 297 -11.22 13.25 14.58
C THR A 297 -10.21 12.12 14.35
N PRO A 298 -10.66 10.84 14.34
CA PRO A 298 -9.74 9.73 14.19
C PRO A 298 -8.94 9.80 12.90
N ARG A 299 -7.69 9.33 12.98
CA ARG A 299 -6.84 9.12 11.82
C ARG A 299 -7.11 7.75 11.21
N ASP A 300 -6.50 7.51 10.06
CA ASP A 300 -6.34 6.16 9.55
C ASP A 300 -4.92 5.92 9.04
N SER A 301 -4.04 5.51 9.95
CA SER A 301 -2.66 5.11 9.64
C SER A 301 -2.58 3.98 8.61
N SER A 302 -3.60 3.10 8.56
CA SER A 302 -3.63 2.03 7.57
C SER A 302 -3.83 2.56 6.15
N ALA A 303 -4.61 3.62 5.97
CA ALA A 303 -4.75 4.29 4.67
C ALA A 303 -3.43 4.92 4.23
N ALA A 304 -2.69 5.54 5.15
CA ALA A 304 -1.36 6.10 4.85
C ALA A 304 -0.35 5.02 4.45
N ALA A 305 -0.31 3.90 5.17
CA ALA A 305 0.60 2.79 4.88
C ALA A 305 0.36 2.19 3.48
N VAL A 306 -0.91 1.95 3.14
CA VAL A 306 -1.34 1.45 1.82
C VAL A 306 -0.98 2.44 0.72
N ALA A 307 -1.31 3.72 0.90
CA ALA A 307 -1.02 4.76 -0.08
C ALA A 307 0.49 4.94 -0.26
N ALA A 308 1.29 4.91 0.80
CA ALA A 308 2.75 4.99 0.71
C ALA A 308 3.33 3.83 -0.11
N SER A 309 2.88 2.59 0.13
CA SER A 309 3.29 1.43 -0.67
C SER A 309 2.96 1.62 -2.15
N ALA A 310 1.74 2.07 -2.45
CA ALA A 310 1.27 2.30 -3.81
C ALA A 310 2.03 3.43 -4.52
N LEU A 311 2.27 4.55 -3.83
CA LEU A 311 2.97 5.71 -4.37
C LEU A 311 4.43 5.38 -4.72
N LEU A 312 5.10 4.55 -3.91
CA LEU A 312 6.45 4.07 -4.20
C LEU A 312 6.51 3.22 -5.48
N GLU A 313 5.51 2.36 -5.70
CA GLU A 313 5.40 1.59 -6.94
C GLU A 313 5.00 2.47 -8.13
N LEU A 314 4.05 3.39 -7.94
CA LEU A 314 3.59 4.32 -8.97
C LEU A 314 4.73 5.23 -9.47
N ALA A 315 5.61 5.69 -8.57
CA ALA A 315 6.83 6.41 -8.91
C ALA A 315 7.78 5.61 -9.83
N GLY A 316 7.65 4.27 -9.86
CA GLY A 316 8.35 3.41 -10.79
C GLY A 316 7.90 3.60 -12.25
N TYR A 317 6.68 4.06 -12.47
CA TYR A 317 6.01 4.13 -13.79
C TYR A 317 5.90 5.53 -14.37
N VAL A 318 6.29 6.56 -13.62
CA VAL A 318 6.28 7.95 -14.05
C VAL A 318 7.68 8.56 -13.95
N ASP A 319 7.86 9.74 -14.53
CA ASP A 319 9.12 10.47 -14.59
C ASP A 319 8.92 11.93 -14.14
N GLY A 320 10.01 12.67 -13.91
CA GLY A 320 10.00 14.09 -13.59
C GLY A 320 9.23 14.44 -12.30
N ASP A 321 8.57 15.60 -12.30
CA ASP A 321 7.90 16.16 -11.12
C ASP A 321 6.91 15.18 -10.44
N ASP A 322 6.20 14.37 -11.22
CA ASP A 322 5.25 13.39 -10.68
C ASP A 322 5.95 12.28 -9.90
N ARG A 323 7.08 11.76 -10.41
CA ARG A 323 7.91 10.77 -9.71
C ARG A 323 8.36 11.32 -8.36
N ILE A 324 8.94 12.52 -8.38
CA ILE A 324 9.46 13.20 -7.19
C ILE A 324 8.34 13.43 -6.18
N ARG A 325 7.18 13.90 -6.64
CA ARG A 325 5.99 14.16 -5.81
C ARG A 325 5.52 12.89 -5.10
N TYR A 326 5.42 11.77 -5.80
CA TYR A 326 4.95 10.51 -5.22
C TYR A 326 5.92 9.93 -4.20
N ILE A 327 7.23 9.97 -4.49
CA ILE A 327 8.27 9.51 -3.55
C ILE A 327 8.25 10.37 -2.29
N ASN A 328 8.23 11.70 -2.43
CA ASN A 328 8.24 12.61 -1.28
C ASN A 328 6.98 12.46 -0.42
N ALA A 329 5.81 12.26 -1.03
CA ALA A 329 4.58 12.00 -0.30
C ALA A 329 4.64 10.68 0.48
N ALA A 330 5.17 9.61 -0.14
CA ALA A 330 5.33 8.31 0.52
C ALA A 330 6.36 8.37 1.66
N GLU A 331 7.51 9.01 1.45
CA GLU A 331 8.56 9.19 2.46
C GLU A 331 8.04 10.01 3.66
N ALA A 332 7.31 11.09 3.42
CA ALA A 332 6.71 11.89 4.48
C ALA A 332 5.70 11.09 5.31
N ALA A 333 4.86 10.27 4.66
CA ALA A 333 3.93 9.38 5.35
C ALA A 333 4.68 8.31 6.18
N LEU A 334 5.71 7.67 5.62
CA LEU A 334 6.53 6.68 6.31
C LEU A 334 7.28 7.27 7.50
N ALA A 335 7.83 8.47 7.36
CA ALA A 335 8.51 9.17 8.45
C ALA A 335 7.54 9.47 9.60
N SER A 336 6.30 9.89 9.29
CA SER A 336 5.25 10.07 10.30
C SER A 336 4.84 8.74 10.96
N LEU A 337 4.63 7.67 10.17
CA LEU A 337 4.26 6.35 10.66
C LEU A 337 5.34 5.72 11.57
N ALA A 338 6.62 5.90 11.22
CA ALA A 338 7.75 5.46 12.03
C ALA A 338 8.03 6.35 13.26
N GLY A 339 7.43 7.55 13.30
CA GLY A 339 7.57 8.50 14.39
C GLY A 339 6.76 8.13 15.64
N SER A 340 7.09 8.77 16.76
CA SER A 340 6.45 8.53 18.07
C SER A 340 4.96 8.87 18.14
N GLY A 341 4.42 9.54 17.13
CA GLY A 341 2.99 9.83 17.00
C GLY A 341 2.17 8.65 16.48
N TYR A 342 2.79 7.67 15.81
CA TYR A 342 2.07 6.58 15.14
C TYR A 342 2.70 5.21 15.38
N LEU A 343 4.01 5.12 15.61
CA LEU A 343 4.67 3.88 16.01
C LEU A 343 4.26 3.54 17.44
N ALA A 344 3.85 2.29 17.68
CA ALA A 344 3.38 1.82 18.99
C ALA A 344 4.47 1.73 20.08
N ALA A 345 5.70 2.17 19.79
CA ALA A 345 6.84 2.10 20.70
C ALA A 345 6.55 2.83 22.02
N GLY A 346 6.75 2.13 23.14
CA GLY A 346 6.49 2.66 24.48
C GLY A 346 5.01 2.68 24.90
N THR A 347 4.12 2.10 24.10
CA THR A 347 2.70 1.91 24.45
C THR A 347 2.41 0.46 24.88
N SER A 348 1.17 0.17 25.27
CA SER A 348 0.70 -1.19 25.55
C SER A 348 0.08 -1.89 24.34
N SER A 349 0.15 -1.29 23.15
CA SER A 349 -0.40 -1.87 21.93
C SER A 349 0.43 -3.07 21.45
N ASP A 350 -0.25 -4.14 21.03
CA ASP A 350 0.35 -5.30 20.38
C ASP A 350 0.68 -5.02 18.89
N ALA A 351 0.13 -3.95 18.31
CA ALA A 351 0.33 -3.56 16.91
C ALA A 351 1.67 -2.87 16.66
N ILE A 352 2.09 -2.77 15.40
CA ILE A 352 3.23 -1.93 15.01
C ILE A 352 2.79 -0.47 14.95
N LEU A 353 1.67 -0.20 14.27
CA LEU A 353 1.09 1.13 14.12
C LEU A 353 -0.12 1.35 15.02
N LEU A 354 -0.30 2.59 15.45
CA LEU A 354 -1.45 3.12 16.16
C LEU A 354 -2.39 3.87 15.20
N HIS A 355 -3.55 4.30 15.70
CA HIS A 355 -4.41 5.31 15.05
C HIS A 355 -4.96 4.93 13.67
N GLY A 356 -5.24 3.64 13.45
CA GLY A 356 -6.06 3.15 12.35
C GLY A 356 -7.55 3.23 12.68
N THR A 357 -8.40 3.29 11.65
CA THR A 357 -9.86 3.25 11.82
C THR A 357 -10.50 2.16 10.96
N TYR A 358 -10.91 1.04 11.55
CA TYR A 358 -11.53 -0.06 10.81
C TYR A 358 -12.92 0.31 10.28
N ASN A 359 -13.90 0.53 11.15
CA ASN A 359 -15.23 0.99 10.74
C ASN A 359 -15.77 1.99 11.75
N TYR A 360 -15.74 3.26 11.38
CA TYR A 360 -16.23 4.36 12.21
C TYR A 360 -17.74 4.24 12.48
N ASN A 361 -18.52 3.92 11.45
CA ASN A 361 -19.98 3.87 11.50
C ASN A 361 -20.51 2.79 12.47
N SER A 362 -19.77 1.69 12.62
CA SER A 362 -20.09 0.63 13.59
C SER A 362 -19.30 0.71 14.89
N ASN A 363 -18.53 1.78 15.10
CA ASN A 363 -17.63 1.97 16.24
C ASN A 363 -16.74 0.74 16.51
N THR A 364 -16.19 0.16 15.44
CA THR A 364 -15.35 -1.05 15.49
C THR A 364 -13.93 -0.69 15.08
N GLY A 365 -12.95 -0.94 15.94
CA GLY A 365 -11.54 -0.63 15.68
C GLY A 365 -11.31 0.83 15.30
N VAL A 366 -11.96 1.77 15.98
CA VAL A 366 -11.73 3.22 15.81
C VAL A 366 -10.57 3.63 16.71
N ASP A 367 -9.59 4.33 16.14
CA ASP A 367 -8.36 4.73 16.83
C ASP A 367 -7.61 3.52 17.42
N ALA A 368 -7.38 2.50 16.58
CA ALA A 368 -6.81 1.21 16.95
C ALA A 368 -5.62 0.85 16.03
N GLY A 369 -4.74 -0.03 16.48
CA GLY A 369 -3.82 -0.72 15.58
C GLY A 369 -4.59 -1.70 14.69
N LEU A 370 -4.20 -1.81 13.42
CA LEU A 370 -4.89 -2.62 12.40
C LEU A 370 -3.88 -3.51 11.69
N ILE A 371 -4.13 -4.81 11.60
CA ILE A 371 -3.15 -5.77 11.07
C ILE A 371 -2.76 -5.52 9.61
N TRP A 372 -3.68 -4.99 8.80
CA TRP A 372 -3.37 -4.61 7.41
C TRP A 372 -2.54 -3.33 7.36
N GLY A 373 -2.74 -2.39 8.29
CA GLY A 373 -1.88 -1.22 8.42
C GLY A 373 -0.43 -1.63 8.73
N ASP A 374 -0.26 -2.55 9.69
CA ASP A 374 1.05 -3.13 10.02
C ASP A 374 1.69 -3.81 8.80
N ALA A 375 0.93 -4.62 8.06
CA ALA A 375 1.45 -5.36 6.90
C ALA A 375 1.87 -4.43 5.75
N TYR A 376 1.04 -3.45 5.40
CA TYR A 376 1.36 -2.50 4.33
C TYR A 376 2.43 -1.50 4.74
N PHE A 377 2.61 -1.22 6.04
CA PHE A 377 3.74 -0.42 6.51
C PHE A 377 5.07 -1.14 6.26
N LEU A 378 5.16 -2.43 6.58
CA LEU A 378 6.35 -3.23 6.30
C LEU A 378 6.61 -3.38 4.79
N GLU A 379 5.57 -3.58 3.99
CA GLU A 379 5.69 -3.61 2.53
C GLU A 379 6.20 -2.26 1.98
N ALA A 380 5.64 -1.14 2.44
CA ALA A 380 6.07 0.19 2.03
C ALA A 380 7.53 0.47 2.45
N LEU A 381 7.95 0.03 3.63
CA LEU A 381 9.35 0.14 4.05
C LEU A 381 10.31 -0.69 3.17
N LEU A 382 9.92 -1.91 2.77
CA LEU A 382 10.71 -2.71 1.82
C LEU A 382 10.83 -2.01 0.47
N ARG A 383 9.71 -1.52 -0.08
CA ARG A 383 9.71 -0.77 -1.36
C ARG A 383 10.55 0.50 -1.27
N TYR A 384 10.50 1.18 -0.13
CA TYR A 384 11.30 2.37 0.11
C TYR A 384 12.79 2.04 0.17
N GLU A 385 13.17 0.99 0.91
CA GLU A 385 14.56 0.49 0.99
C GLU A 385 15.10 0.10 -0.40
N ASP A 386 14.31 -0.65 -1.18
CA ASP A 386 14.67 -1.04 -2.56
C ASP A 386 14.79 0.18 -3.49
N LEU A 387 13.85 1.13 -3.41
CA LEU A 387 13.87 2.35 -4.21
C LEU A 387 15.12 3.18 -3.87
N MET A 388 15.38 3.42 -2.59
CA MET A 388 16.53 4.19 -2.14
C MET A 388 17.85 3.52 -2.53
N ALA A 389 17.93 2.19 -2.47
CA ALA A 389 19.09 1.43 -2.94
C ALA A 389 19.28 1.46 -4.47
N SER A 390 18.23 1.80 -5.23
CA SER A 390 18.26 1.89 -6.69
C SER A 390 18.59 3.28 -7.23
N LEU A 391 18.54 4.33 -6.40
CA LEU A 391 18.92 5.68 -6.80
C LEU A 391 20.42 5.73 -7.13
N ALA A 392 20.78 6.42 -8.21
CA ALA A 392 22.17 6.59 -8.58
C ALA A 392 22.85 7.58 -7.63
N ASP A 393 24.04 7.28 -7.10
CA ASP A 393 24.79 8.27 -6.31
C ASP A 393 24.92 9.57 -7.12
N GLY A 394 24.45 10.69 -6.60
CA GLY A 394 24.42 11.95 -7.34
C GLY A 394 23.04 12.43 -7.79
N ASP A 395 22.02 11.58 -7.80
CA ASP A 395 20.62 11.92 -8.11
C ASP A 395 19.92 12.38 -6.82
N ALA A 396 20.08 13.67 -6.49
CA ALA A 396 19.53 14.29 -5.29
C ALA A 396 18.05 14.65 -5.43
N ASP A 397 17.61 15.09 -6.62
CA ASP A 397 16.20 15.43 -6.82
C ASP A 397 15.32 14.20 -7.11
N ARG A 398 15.95 13.04 -7.37
CA ARG A 398 15.27 11.77 -7.64
C ARG A 398 14.46 11.89 -8.93
N ASP A 399 15.03 12.41 -10.00
CA ASP A 399 14.41 12.42 -11.32
C ASP A 399 14.92 11.32 -12.26
N ARG A 400 15.93 10.54 -11.80
CA ARG A 400 16.68 9.48 -12.49
C ARG A 400 17.85 9.97 -13.34
N ASP A 401 18.02 11.26 -13.51
CA ASP A 401 19.18 11.87 -14.14
C ASP A 401 20.17 12.34 -13.07
N VAL A 402 21.47 12.38 -13.41
CA VAL A 402 22.49 13.00 -12.55
C VAL A 402 23.06 14.19 -13.29
N ASP A 403 22.64 15.39 -12.95
CA ASP A 403 22.92 16.58 -13.74
C ASP A 403 23.23 17.86 -12.92
N LEU A 404 22.99 19.04 -13.52
CA LEU A 404 23.29 20.32 -12.88
C LEU A 404 22.29 20.66 -11.76
N ASP A 405 21.07 20.16 -11.80
CA ASP A 405 20.05 20.43 -10.80
C ASP A 405 20.41 19.71 -9.49
N ASP A 406 20.93 18.48 -9.56
CA ASP A 406 21.54 17.81 -8.41
C ASP A 406 22.73 18.57 -7.84
N PHE A 407 23.58 19.10 -8.72
CA PHE A 407 24.75 19.87 -8.28
C PHE A 407 24.31 21.15 -7.56
N VAL A 408 23.21 21.77 -7.98
CA VAL A 408 22.63 22.93 -7.28
C VAL A 408 22.15 22.54 -5.89
N ILE A 409 21.52 21.37 -5.72
CA ILE A 409 21.09 20.85 -4.42
C ILE A 409 22.28 20.60 -3.51
N LEU A 410 23.25 19.80 -3.95
CA LEU A 410 24.47 19.53 -3.19
C LEU A 410 25.18 20.83 -2.81
N LYS A 411 25.36 21.75 -3.75
CA LYS A 411 26.03 23.03 -3.50
C LYS A 411 25.29 23.89 -2.48
N ARG A 412 23.95 23.84 -2.46
CA ARG A 412 23.13 24.60 -1.51
C ARG A 412 23.35 24.14 -0.07
N ASN A 413 23.58 22.86 0.14
CA ASN A 413 23.75 22.25 1.45
C ASN A 413 25.23 21.92 1.77
N PHE A 414 26.17 22.26 0.90
CA PHE A 414 27.58 21.93 1.08
C PHE A 414 28.15 22.46 2.40
N GLY A 415 28.74 21.56 3.18
CA GLY A 415 29.31 21.84 4.51
C GLY A 415 28.30 21.88 5.65
N SER A 416 27.06 21.42 5.43
CA SER A 416 26.09 21.15 6.49
C SER A 416 25.88 19.65 6.69
N ASP A 417 25.29 19.30 7.83
CA ASP A 417 24.62 18.01 7.96
C ASP A 417 23.50 17.95 6.92
N GLY A 418 23.25 16.78 6.35
CA GLY A 418 22.20 16.61 5.36
C GLY A 418 21.92 15.15 5.06
N TRP A 419 20.93 14.94 4.19
CA TRP A 419 20.48 13.62 3.74
C TRP A 419 20.67 13.47 2.24
N TRP A 420 20.34 12.29 1.70
CA TRP A 420 20.46 12.00 0.27
C TRP A 420 19.89 13.11 -0.63
N THR A 421 18.65 13.56 -0.35
CA THR A 421 17.97 14.63 -1.11
C THR A 421 18.52 16.02 -0.87
N GLU A 422 19.45 16.16 0.07
CA GLU A 422 20.20 17.39 0.33
C GLU A 422 21.62 17.31 -0.23
N GLY A 423 22.00 16.17 -0.80
CA GLY A 423 23.29 15.94 -1.46
C GLY A 423 24.28 15.11 -0.66
N ASP A 424 23.86 14.40 0.40
CA ASP A 424 24.66 13.37 1.10
C ASP A 424 24.48 12.01 0.39
N PHE A 425 25.27 11.80 -0.66
CA PHE A 425 25.20 10.63 -1.54
C PHE A 425 26.00 9.43 -1.04
N ASP A 426 26.83 9.58 0.00
CA ASP A 426 27.50 8.45 0.65
C ASP A 426 26.83 8.04 1.98
N GLY A 427 25.83 8.80 2.43
CA GLY A 427 24.99 8.52 3.58
C GLY A 427 25.72 8.70 4.92
N ASN A 428 26.81 9.47 4.95
CA ASN A 428 27.61 9.68 6.15
C ASN A 428 27.03 10.76 7.09
N GLY A 429 25.97 11.44 6.67
CA GLY A 429 25.25 12.49 7.39
C GLY A 429 25.80 13.90 7.17
N ALA A 430 26.77 14.10 6.27
CA ALA A 430 27.36 15.39 5.95
C ALA A 430 27.50 15.57 4.44
N VAL A 431 27.10 16.74 3.94
CA VAL A 431 27.21 17.07 2.51
C VAL A 431 28.59 17.69 2.24
N ASP A 432 29.50 16.95 1.62
CA ASP A 432 30.89 17.35 1.45
C ASP A 432 31.53 16.98 0.09
N LEU A 433 32.88 16.90 0.06
CA LEU A 433 33.65 16.64 -1.16
C LEU A 433 33.51 15.18 -1.64
N ASP A 434 33.22 14.24 -0.76
CA ASP A 434 33.03 12.84 -1.11
C ASP A 434 31.71 12.68 -1.86
N ASP A 435 30.66 13.41 -1.46
CA ASP A 435 29.40 13.51 -2.20
C ASP A 435 29.57 14.18 -3.56
N PHE A 436 30.31 15.29 -3.62
CA PHE A 436 30.60 15.93 -4.90
C PHE A 436 31.35 14.98 -5.83
N SER A 437 32.20 14.11 -5.27
CA SER A 437 32.92 13.08 -6.02
C SER A 437 32.01 11.92 -6.45
N ALA A 438 30.93 11.64 -5.73
CA ALA A 438 29.88 10.69 -6.11
C ALA A 438 29.05 11.26 -7.28
N LEU A 439 28.49 12.47 -7.13
CA LEU A 439 27.77 13.17 -8.19
C LEU A 439 28.60 13.29 -9.46
N LYS A 440 29.84 13.76 -9.37
CA LYS A 440 30.72 13.91 -10.54
C LYS A 440 31.01 12.58 -11.24
N ARG A 441 31.07 11.46 -10.50
CA ARG A 441 31.30 10.13 -11.09
C ARG A 441 30.16 9.71 -11.99
N ASN A 442 28.94 10.07 -11.60
CA ASN A 442 27.71 9.68 -12.30
C ASN A 442 27.13 10.81 -13.16
N PHE A 443 27.73 12.00 -13.18
CA PHE A 443 27.25 13.13 -13.98
C PHE A 443 27.01 12.76 -15.46
N GLY A 444 25.79 13.01 -15.93
CA GLY A 444 25.30 12.66 -17.27
C GLY A 444 24.79 11.22 -17.41
N THR A 445 24.65 10.47 -16.31
CA THR A 445 23.95 9.18 -16.34
C THR A 445 22.45 9.39 -16.18
N THR A 446 21.68 8.67 -16.99
CA THR A 446 20.25 8.44 -16.79
C THR A 446 20.09 7.02 -16.27
N SER A 447 19.57 6.86 -15.07
CA SER A 447 19.17 5.57 -14.52
C SER A 447 17.86 5.13 -15.18
N VAL A 448 17.97 4.37 -16.27
CA VAL A 448 16.81 3.68 -16.83
C VAL A 448 16.49 2.52 -15.90
N PRO A 449 15.30 2.45 -15.28
CA PRO A 449 14.91 1.25 -14.55
C PRO A 449 15.02 0.07 -15.50
N GLU A 450 15.66 -1.02 -15.07
CA GLU A 450 15.41 -2.29 -15.78
C GLU A 450 13.88 -2.50 -15.79
N PRO A 451 13.27 -2.82 -16.96
CA PRO A 451 11.83 -2.90 -17.08
C PRO A 451 11.27 -3.83 -16.00
N ALA A 452 10.59 -3.25 -15.02
CA ALA A 452 9.91 -3.92 -13.91
C ALA A 452 10.57 -5.24 -13.46
N SER A 453 11.83 -5.19 -13.05
CA SER A 453 12.48 -6.30 -12.32
C SER A 453 11.93 -6.46 -10.89
N LEU A 454 10.98 -5.61 -10.47
CA LEU A 454 10.17 -5.77 -9.24
C LEU A 454 9.29 -7.05 -9.26
N THR A 455 9.42 -7.91 -10.28
CA THR A 455 8.89 -9.28 -10.29
C THR A 455 9.90 -10.28 -10.90
N LEU A 456 11.20 -10.15 -10.62
CA LEU A 456 12.23 -11.15 -10.96
C LEU A 456 13.00 -11.70 -9.75
N LEU A 457 12.29 -11.92 -8.63
CA LEU A 457 12.59 -13.05 -7.73
C LEU A 457 11.84 -14.33 -8.16
N ALA A 458 11.63 -14.51 -9.46
CA ALA A 458 11.59 -15.84 -10.05
C ALA A 458 13.04 -16.27 -10.35
N LEU A 459 13.70 -16.87 -9.35
CA LEU A 459 15.02 -17.51 -9.49
C LEU A 459 14.95 -18.77 -10.38
N GLY A 460 14.59 -18.56 -11.65
CA GLY A 460 14.89 -19.45 -12.75
C GLY A 460 16.35 -19.30 -13.18
N ALA A 461 17.29 -19.64 -12.31
CA ALA A 461 18.71 -19.76 -12.68
C ALA A 461 19.51 -20.72 -11.77
N LEU A 462 18.91 -21.80 -11.28
CA LEU A 462 19.67 -23.03 -11.10
C LEU A 462 19.80 -23.68 -12.47
N THR A 463 21.04 -23.87 -12.91
CA THR A 463 21.48 -24.48 -14.20
C THR A 463 21.70 -23.51 -15.36
N LEU A 464 22.89 -22.89 -15.41
CA LEU A 464 23.86 -23.06 -16.52
C LEU A 464 25.12 -22.22 -16.26
N ARG A 465 26.27 -22.89 -16.41
CA ARG A 465 27.67 -22.39 -16.42
C ARG A 465 28.37 -22.11 -15.08
N ARG A 466 28.95 -23.18 -14.53
CA ARG A 466 30.42 -23.42 -14.42
C ARG A 466 30.58 -24.85 -13.89
N ARG A 467 31.42 -25.75 -14.39
CA ARG A 467 32.17 -25.95 -15.64
C ARG A 467 32.82 -27.34 -15.43
N ARG A 468 32.70 -28.24 -16.42
CA ARG A 468 33.39 -29.53 -16.59
C ARG A 468 32.96 -30.70 -15.71
#